data_AF-A0AAC9J188-F1
#
_entry.id   AF-A0AAC9J188-F1
#
_cell.length_a   1.000
_cell.length_b   1.000
_cell.length_c   1.000
_cell.angle_alpha   90.00
_cell.angle_beta   90.00
_cell.angle_gamma   90.00
#
_symmetry.space_group_name_H-M   'P 1'
#
loop_
_entity.id
_entity.type
_entity.pdbx_description
1 polymer ?
#
loop_
_entity_poly.entity_id
_entity_poly.type
_entity_poly.pdbx_seq_one_letter_code
_entity_poly.pdbx_strand_id
1 'polypeptide(L)' 'MEEIATWIKVIAVISFVLSFYFTLTFFENVPKGDERVNKQLKAAAVICFGIAFLLPLLFSLL' A
#
# COMPACT_ATOMS: atom_id res chain seq x y z
N MET A 1 10.14 -15.30 17.25
CA MET A 1 10.45 -14.52 16.03
C MET A 1 9.66 -14.99 14.82
N GLU A 2 9.37 -16.29 14.66
CA GLU A 2 8.58 -16.81 13.53
C GLU A 2 7.14 -16.27 13.43
N GLU A 3 6.44 -16.11 14.56
CA GLU A 3 5.09 -15.53 14.55
C GLU A 3 5.09 -14.09 14.03
N ILE A 4 6.05 -13.28 14.46
CA ILE A 4 6.23 -11.89 14.01
C ILE A 4 6.52 -11.85 12.51
N ALA A 5 7.41 -12.72 12.03
CA ALA A 5 7.73 -12.85 10.61
C ALA A 5 6.49 -13.21 9.77
N THR A 6 5.62 -14.08 10.30
CA THR A 6 4.36 -14.48 9.66
C THR A 6 3.40 -13.30 9.56
N TRP A 7 3.21 -12.56 10.65
CA TRP A 7 2.37 -11.35 10.66
C TRP A 7 2.89 -10.25 9.73
N ILE A 8 4.21 -10.07 9.62
CA ILE A 8 4.81 -9.12 8.66
C ILE A 8 4.47 -9.49 7.22
N LYS A 9 4.55 -10.77 6.85
CA LYS A 9 4.15 -11.24 5.52
C LYS A 9 2.67 -10.99 5.25
N VAL A 10 1.81 -11.24 6.24
CA VAL A 10 0.37 -10.98 6.13
C VAL A 10 0.10 -9.47 5.91
N ILE A 11 0.71 -8.61 6.72
CA ILE A 11 0.58 -7.15 6.60
C ILE A 11 1.07 -6.67 5.22
N ALA A 12 2.18 -7.25 4.72
CA ALA A 12 2.71 -6.90 3.42
C ALA A 12 1.75 -7.26 2.28
N VAL A 13 1.15 -8.45 2.31
CA VAL A 13 0.15 -8.87 1.32
C VAL A 13 -1.09 -7.96 1.36
N ILE A 14 -1.60 -7.65 2.56
CA ILE A 14 -2.75 -6.74 2.71
C ILE A 14 -2.40 -5.35 2.16
N SER A 15 -1.23 -4.82 2.49
CA SER A 15 -0.76 -3.53 2.01
C SER A 15 -0.59 -3.51 0.49
N PHE A 16 -0.13 -4.62 -0.10
CA PHE A 16 -0.02 -4.78 -1.55
C PHE A 16 -1.39 -4.70 -2.21
N VAL A 17 -2.37 -5.47 -1.73
CA VAL A 17 -3.75 -5.44 -2.26
C VAL A 17 -4.37 -4.05 -2.11
N LEU A 18 -4.21 -3.40 -0.95
CA LEU A 18 -4.68 -2.04 -0.73
C LEU A 18 -4.05 -1.02 -1.68
N SER A 19 -2.77 -1.20 -2.04
CA SER A 19 -2.12 -0.31 -3.00
C SER A 19 -2.79 -0.34 -4.37
N PHE A 20 -3.20 -1.51 -4.86
CA PHE A 20 -3.96 -1.63 -6.11
C PHE A 20 -5.36 -1.08 -5.98
N TYR A 21 -6.04 -1.35 -4.86
CA TYR A 21 -7.34 -0.77 -4.61
C TYR A 21 -7.30 0.76 -4.71
N PHE A 22 -6.38 1.42 -4.00
CA PHE A 22 -6.24 2.88 -4.09
C PHE A 22 -5.82 3.36 -5.48
N THR A 23 -5.03 2.58 -6.22
CA THR A 23 -4.66 2.89 -7.60
C THR A 23 -5.87 2.83 -8.54
N LEU A 24 -6.70 1.80 -8.42
CA LEU A 24 -7.93 1.68 -9.20
C LEU A 24 -8.93 2.77 -8.83
N THR A 25 -9.14 3.01 -7.53
CA THR A 25 -9.98 4.11 -7.05
C THR A 25 -9.45 5.47 -7.51
N PHE A 26 -8.13 5.66 -7.58
CA PHE A 26 -7.54 6.88 -8.16
C PHE A 26 -7.98 7.05 -9.62
N PHE A 27 -7.83 6.02 -10.45
CA PHE A 27 -8.27 6.08 -11.86
C PHE A 27 -9.77 6.33 -12.02
N GLU A 28 -10.60 5.80 -11.13
CA GLU A 28 -12.05 6.08 -11.11
C GLU A 28 -12.40 7.51 -10.72
N ASN A 29 -11.56 8.18 -9.92
CA ASN A 29 -11.79 9.56 -9.46
C ASN A 29 -11.11 10.61 -10.33
N VAL A 30 -10.14 10.25 -11.17
CA VAL A 30 -9.52 11.15 -12.15
C VAL A 30 -10.57 11.88 -13.01
N PRO A 31 -11.59 11.21 -13.61
CA PRO A 31 -12.59 11.89 -14.42
C PRO A 31 -13.52 12.84 -13.64
N LYS A 32 -13.63 12.65 -12.32
CA LYS A 32 -14.53 13.45 -11.47
C LYS A 32 -13.97 14.84 -11.14
N GLY A 33 -12.70 15.09 -11.44
CA GLY A 33 -12.07 16.41 -11.29
C GLY A 33 -11.71 16.81 -9.86
N ASP A 34 -11.95 15.95 -8.86
CA ASP A 34 -11.61 16.23 -7.46
C ASP A 34 -10.10 16.06 -7.19
N GLU A 35 -9.31 17.10 -7.47
CA GLU A 35 -7.86 17.11 -7.30
C GLU A 35 -7.41 16.72 -5.88
N ARG A 36 -8.16 17.13 -4.85
CA ARG A 36 -7.86 16.81 -3.45
C ARG A 36 -7.94 15.30 -3.19
N VAL A 37 -9.02 14.67 -3.66
CA VAL A 37 -9.26 13.23 -3.50
C VAL A 37 -8.22 12.44 -4.30
N ASN A 38 -7.93 12.88 -5.53
CA ASN A 38 -6.91 12.26 -6.38
C ASN A 38 -5.52 12.28 -5.74
N LYS A 39 -5.12 13.41 -5.14
CA LYS A 39 -3.82 13.51 -4.44
C LYS A 39 -3.76 12.59 -3.22
N GLN A 40 -4.84 12.46 -2.47
CA GLN A 40 -4.93 11.56 -1.32
C GLN A 40 -4.86 10.09 -1.73
N LEU A 41 -5.62 9.68 -2.74
CA LEU A 41 -5.62 8.31 -3.25
C LEU A 41 -4.25 7.92 -3.80
N LYS A 42 -3.60 8.81 -4.56
CA LYS A 42 -2.23 8.61 -5.04
C LYS A 42 -1.24 8.42 -3.89
N ALA A 43 -1.29 9.28 -2.88
CA ALA A 43 -0.41 9.19 -1.71
C ALA A 43 -0.64 7.88 -0.93
N ALA A 44 -1.90 7.51 -0.70
CA ALA A 44 -2.28 6.26 -0.02
C ALA A 44 -1.77 5.03 -0.78
N ALA A 45 -1.94 4.99 -2.11
CA ALA A 45 -1.44 3.90 -2.95
C ALA A 45 0.09 3.73 -2.81
N VAL A 46 0.84 4.84 -2.91
CA VAL A 46 2.30 4.83 -2.79
C VAL A 46 2.76 4.39 -1.40
N ILE A 47 2.11 4.86 -0.33
CA ILE A 47 2.45 4.48 1.04
C ILE A 47 2.18 2.98 1.26
N CYS A 48 1.00 2.48 0.85
CA CYS A 48 0.66 1.06 0.97
C CYS A 48 1.62 0.18 0.16
N PHE A 49 1.98 0.60 -1.05
CA PHE A 49 2.98 -0.12 -1.86
C PHE A 49 4.36 -0.11 -1.19
N GLY A 50 4.78 1.04 -0.67
CA GLY A 50 6.03 1.16 0.09
C GLY A 50 6.08 0.22 1.29
N ILE A 51 5.02 0.19 2.11
CA ILE A 51 4.91 -0.72 3.26
C ILE A 51 4.98 -2.18 2.81
N ALA A 52 4.28 -2.54 1.73
CA ALA A 52 4.24 -3.91 1.22
C ALA A 52 5.64 -4.47 0.88
N PHE A 53 6.53 -3.63 0.33
CA PHE A 53 7.87 -4.06 -0.08
C PHE A 53 8.93 -3.78 0.98
N LEU A 54 8.92 -2.61 1.61
CA LEU A 54 9.95 -2.20 2.55
C LEU A 54 9.85 -2.94 3.88
N LEU A 55 8.65 -3.23 4.37
CA LEU A 55 8.49 -3.86 5.69
C LEU A 55 9.09 -5.28 5.75
N PRO A 56 8.81 -6.19 4.77
CA PRO A 56 9.46 -7.50 4.74
C PRO A 56 10.98 -7.42 4.48
N LEU A 57 11.41 -6.48 3.63
CA LEU A 57 12.83 -6.28 3.31
C LEU A 57 13.63 -5.86 4.54
N LEU A 58 13.14 -4.86 5.28
CA LEU A 58 13.79 -4.37 6.49
C LEU A 58 13.86 -5.45 7.57
N PHE A 59 12.79 -6.22 7.76
CA PHE A 59 12.78 -7.32 8.72
C PHE A 59 13.72 -8.47 8.32
N SER A 60 13.95 -8.69 7.03
CA SER A 60 14.88 -9.72 6.56
C SER A 60 16.35 -9.30 6.66
N LEU A 61 16.62 -7.99 6.73
CA LEU A 61 17.96 -7.43 6.89
C LEU A 61 18.38 -7.26 8.36
N LEU A 62 17.42 -7.27 9.28
CA LEU A 62 17.62 -7.15 10.73
C LEU A 62 17.86 -8.52 11.36
#